data_AF-A0A2H5YV32-F1
#
_entry.id   AF-A0A2H5YV32-F1
#
_cell.length_a   1.000
_cell.length_b   1.000
_cell.length_c   1.000
_cell.angle_alpha   90.00
_cell.angle_beta   90.00
_cell.angle_gamma   90.00
#
_symmetry.space_group_name_H-M   'P 1'
#
loop_
_entity.id
_entity.type
_entity.pdbx_description
1 polymer ?
#
loop_
_entity_poly.entity_id
_entity_poly.type
_entity_poly.pdbx_seq_one_letter_code
_entity_poly.pdbx_strand_id
1 'polypeptide(L)'
;MLEPSPHDPATCYLAAHNYRLDDFRPYLFKTADYGQSWTRITDGIPEDDFTRVIREDPARRGLLYCGTETGLYVSFDDGGSWQRFQSNLPVCPIYDLVVKESDLVVATHGRSFWILDDLTPLRQFEPGQLDEPAYLYQPRPTVRMKVYHGFGSSVSGAVNYRWAGPLVYAAWVEELPTAVKEERPLDAGKNPPDGVIVTYYLRERPQGEVKLTFLDLAGNELRSFSSEKPADPLPELPKEKKPKEEPRLEKEAGFHRFVWDLRVAGAHRVVGDKSYEEYLAGPRVVPGTYQVRLTVGGQSWTQTFEVRRDPRIEATEGDLREQFDLLLRIRDKVSEAHDAINQIRSVRRQLGEWRQRIEAQDGRAELIEAASELEKRLTAIEEELIQPKMDDPRQFPWKLAARLAALTSFVESADSRPTQGEREVYATLAGAIDAQLGRLREALATDLAELNRRLAAAGVPGIVPRTALVPAGR
;
A
#
# COMPACT_ATOMS: atom_id res chain seq x y z
N MET A 1 -23.17 18.36 31.00
CA MET A 1 -21.71 18.27 30.81
C MET A 1 -21.20 19.64 30.39
N LEU A 2 -20.09 20.11 30.98
CA LEU A 2 -19.44 21.37 30.62
C LEU A 2 -18.13 21.06 29.89
N GLU A 3 -17.86 21.79 28.82
CA GLU A 3 -16.65 21.69 28.01
C GLU A 3 -16.01 23.08 27.90
N PRO A 4 -15.00 23.39 28.72
CA PRO A 4 -14.18 24.59 28.53
C PRO A 4 -13.44 24.51 27.19
N SER A 5 -13.39 25.61 26.44
CA SER A 5 -12.64 25.66 25.19
C SER A 5 -11.13 25.49 25.46
N PRO A 6 -10.42 24.63 24.70
CA PRO A 6 -8.96 24.58 24.75
C PRO A 6 -8.31 25.81 24.08
N HIS A 7 -9.09 26.64 23.36
CA HIS A 7 -8.57 27.74 22.56
C HIS A 7 -8.86 29.13 23.15
N ASP A 8 -9.89 29.27 23.99
CA ASP A 8 -10.25 30.55 24.61
C ASP A 8 -10.81 30.37 26.04
N PRO A 9 -10.15 30.93 27.07
CA PRO A 9 -10.59 30.79 28.45
C PRO A 9 -11.96 31.44 28.74
N ALA A 10 -12.45 32.35 27.91
CA ALA A 10 -13.79 32.95 28.05
C ALA A 10 -14.91 32.04 27.49
N THR A 11 -14.55 31.03 26.68
CA THR A 11 -15.50 30.19 25.96
C THR A 11 -15.73 28.86 26.68
N CYS A 12 -16.99 28.48 26.83
CA CYS A 12 -17.41 27.19 27.38
C CYS A 12 -18.70 26.72 26.72
N TYR A 13 -18.81 25.42 26.50
CA TYR A 13 -20.01 24.76 25.97
C TYR A 13 -20.70 23.93 27.05
N LEU A 14 -22.02 23.87 26.97
CA LEU A 14 -22.86 23.11 27.87
C LEU A 14 -23.74 22.17 27.06
N ALA A 15 -23.63 20.88 27.32
CA ALA A 15 -24.63 19.89 26.91
C ALA A 15 -25.50 19.49 28.10
N ALA A 16 -26.82 19.58 27.93
CA ALA A 16 -27.79 19.15 28.92
C ALA A 16 -28.88 18.27 28.25
N HIS A 17 -29.71 17.66 29.07
CA HIS A 17 -30.88 16.92 28.62
C HIS A 17 -31.95 16.88 29.71
N ASN A 18 -33.21 16.81 29.31
CA ASN A 18 -34.34 16.72 30.24
C ASN A 18 -35.25 15.52 29.94
N TYR A 19 -34.71 14.47 29.31
CA TYR A 19 -35.46 13.31 28.80
C TYR A 19 -36.28 12.57 29.87
N ARG A 20 -35.92 12.67 31.15
CA ARG A 20 -36.66 12.03 32.26
C ARG A 20 -37.98 12.72 32.60
N LEU A 21 -38.21 13.91 32.03
CA LEU A 21 -39.46 14.68 32.12
C LEU A 21 -40.18 14.71 30.77
N ASP A 22 -39.99 13.68 29.93
CA ASP A 22 -40.55 13.55 28.58
C ASP A 22 -40.20 14.71 27.63
N ASP A 23 -39.04 15.35 27.84
CA ASP A 23 -38.51 16.40 26.98
C ASP A 23 -37.24 15.94 26.27
N PHE A 24 -37.41 15.57 24.99
CA PHE A 24 -36.36 15.02 24.13
C PHE A 24 -35.65 16.07 23.27
N ARG A 25 -35.89 17.37 23.52
CA ARG A 25 -35.24 18.44 22.77
C ARG A 25 -33.74 18.48 23.02
N PRO A 26 -32.93 18.90 22.02
CA PRO A 26 -31.53 19.14 22.22
C PRO A 26 -31.31 20.39 23.08
N TYR A 27 -30.38 20.28 24.02
CA TYR A 27 -29.98 21.37 24.91
C TYR A 27 -28.47 21.55 24.83
N LEU A 28 -28.03 22.33 23.84
CA LEU A 28 -26.66 22.78 23.68
C LEU A 28 -26.58 24.29 23.80
N PHE A 29 -25.64 24.77 24.60
CA PHE A 29 -25.40 26.18 24.80
C PHE A 29 -23.91 26.50 24.74
N LYS A 30 -23.61 27.73 24.36
CA LYS A 30 -22.27 28.31 24.36
C LYS A 30 -22.27 29.62 25.12
N THR A 31 -21.25 29.84 25.94
CA THR A 31 -20.85 31.16 26.45
C THR A 31 -19.52 31.56 25.85
N ALA A 32 -19.30 32.86 25.68
CA ALA A 32 -18.04 33.47 25.27
C ALA A 32 -17.62 34.62 26.20
N ASP A 33 -18.23 34.70 27.38
CA ASP A 33 -18.10 35.80 28.33
C ASP A 33 -17.99 35.32 29.79
N TYR A 34 -17.34 34.17 29.98
CA TYR A 34 -17.18 33.53 31.29
C TYR A 34 -18.51 33.15 31.97
N GLY A 35 -19.54 32.84 31.18
CA GLY A 35 -20.84 32.38 31.65
C GLY A 35 -21.82 33.49 32.03
N GLN A 36 -21.54 34.75 31.70
CA GLN A 36 -22.47 35.86 31.91
C GLN A 36 -23.70 35.73 31.01
N SER A 37 -23.53 35.25 29.78
CA SER A 37 -24.61 34.94 28.84
C SER A 37 -24.38 33.60 28.13
N TRP A 38 -25.49 32.97 27.72
CA TRP A 38 -25.50 31.68 27.05
C TRP A 38 -26.39 31.74 25.81
N THR A 39 -25.83 31.31 24.67
CA THR A 39 -26.53 31.22 23.38
C THR A 39 -26.84 29.77 23.08
N ARG A 40 -28.09 29.45 22.70
CA ARG A 40 -28.46 28.11 22.25
C ARG A 40 -27.86 27.84 20.87
N ILE A 41 -27.26 26.67 20.70
CA ILE A 41 -26.49 26.27 19.50
C ILE A 41 -26.95 24.89 19.02
N THR A 42 -28.22 24.77 18.63
CA THR A 42 -28.84 23.47 18.28
C THR A 42 -29.27 23.37 16.81
N ASP A 43 -28.97 24.38 15.99
CA ASP A 43 -29.42 24.43 14.61
C ASP A 43 -28.85 23.25 13.81
N GLY A 44 -29.73 22.48 13.16
CA GLY A 44 -29.35 21.25 12.44
C GLY A 44 -29.47 19.94 13.25
N ILE A 45 -29.73 20.02 14.57
CA ILE A 45 -30.08 18.84 15.39
C ILE A 45 -31.62 18.72 15.49
N PRO A 46 -32.23 17.55 15.22
CA PRO A 46 -33.66 17.34 15.37
C PRO A 46 -34.18 17.64 16.79
N GLU A 47 -35.40 18.15 16.90
CA GLU A 47 -36.06 18.50 18.18
C GLU A 47 -36.41 17.27 19.05
N ASP A 48 -36.23 16.05 18.56
CA ASP A 48 -36.44 14.80 19.28
C ASP A 48 -35.14 14.04 19.58
N ASP A 49 -33.97 14.63 19.28
CA ASP A 49 -32.66 14.01 19.48
C ASP A 49 -31.84 14.76 20.56
N PHE A 50 -32.17 14.49 21.83
CA PHE A 50 -31.52 15.18 22.94
C PHE A 50 -30.01 14.92 23.00
N THR A 51 -29.30 15.95 23.44
CA THR A 51 -27.84 16.00 23.44
C THR A 51 -27.26 15.50 24.76
N ARG A 52 -26.14 14.78 24.70
CA ARG A 52 -25.51 14.17 25.89
C ARG A 52 -24.14 14.75 26.19
N VAL A 53 -23.35 14.96 25.14
CA VAL A 53 -21.92 15.28 25.21
C VAL A 53 -21.56 16.24 24.09
N ILE A 54 -20.67 17.19 24.37
CA ILE A 54 -20.08 18.11 23.39
C ILE A 54 -18.58 18.23 23.63
N ARG A 55 -17.76 18.18 22.58
CA ARG A 55 -16.30 18.39 22.66
C ARG A 55 -15.86 19.38 21.60
N GLU A 56 -14.93 20.26 21.95
CA GLU A 56 -14.24 21.07 20.96
C GLU A 56 -12.95 20.37 20.54
N ASP A 57 -12.64 20.38 19.24
CA ASP A 57 -11.41 19.82 18.74
C ASP A 57 -10.20 20.64 19.24
N PRO A 58 -9.20 20.01 19.89
CA PRO A 58 -8.06 20.71 20.46
C PRO A 58 -7.09 21.29 19.41
N ALA A 59 -7.19 20.89 18.14
CA ALA A 59 -6.32 21.38 17.07
C ALA A 59 -7.02 22.39 16.14
N ARG A 60 -8.37 22.44 16.12
CA ARG A 60 -9.13 23.39 15.30
C ARG A 60 -10.23 24.07 16.13
N ARG A 61 -10.04 25.36 16.41
CA ARG A 61 -11.05 26.22 17.02
C ARG A 61 -12.36 26.16 16.23
N GLY A 62 -13.49 26.03 16.93
CA GLY A 62 -14.83 26.03 16.33
C GLY A 62 -15.24 24.74 15.62
N LEU A 63 -14.35 23.73 15.54
CA LEU A 63 -14.73 22.38 15.15
C LEU A 63 -15.26 21.64 16.38
N LEU A 64 -16.54 21.33 16.40
CA LEU A 64 -17.22 20.72 17.54
C LEU A 64 -17.80 19.36 17.18
N TYR A 65 -17.80 18.44 18.14
CA TYR A 65 -18.42 17.12 18.05
C TYR A 65 -19.51 17.01 19.11
N CYS A 66 -20.72 16.57 18.74
CA CYS A 66 -21.81 16.36 19.69
C CYS A 66 -22.38 14.95 19.59
N GLY A 67 -22.39 14.24 20.72
CA GLY A 67 -23.07 12.97 20.86
C GLY A 67 -24.49 13.16 21.39
N THR A 68 -25.45 12.50 20.75
CA THR A 68 -26.88 12.54 21.08
C THR A 68 -27.40 11.16 21.46
N GLU A 69 -28.72 11.03 21.62
CA GLU A 69 -29.38 9.75 21.84
C GLU A 69 -29.30 8.82 20.63
N THR A 70 -29.23 9.38 19.41
CA THR A 70 -29.28 8.58 18.18
C THR A 70 -27.98 8.56 17.38
N GLY A 71 -26.98 9.37 17.72
CA GLY A 71 -25.71 9.35 17.01
C GLY A 71 -24.79 10.53 17.30
N LEU A 72 -23.98 10.86 16.30
CA LEU A 72 -22.93 11.87 16.37
C LEU A 72 -23.22 12.98 15.35
N TYR A 73 -22.96 14.23 15.73
CA TYR A 73 -23.01 15.40 14.88
C TYR A 73 -21.68 16.14 14.92
N VAL A 74 -21.39 16.88 13.85
CA VAL A 74 -20.21 17.74 13.70
C VAL A 74 -20.66 19.15 13.34
N SER A 75 -19.99 20.15 13.89
CA SER A 75 -20.14 21.57 13.56
C SER A 75 -18.79 22.13 13.14
N PHE A 76 -18.75 22.91 12.06
CA PHE A 76 -17.53 23.57 11.55
C PHE A 76 -17.51 25.08 11.84
N ASP A 77 -18.56 25.61 12.46
CA ASP A 77 -18.81 27.04 12.67
C ASP A 77 -19.14 27.34 14.14
N ASP A 78 -18.49 26.61 15.06
CA ASP A 78 -18.51 26.92 16.50
C ASP A 78 -19.92 26.83 17.13
N GLY A 79 -20.68 25.83 16.67
CA GLY A 79 -22.04 25.51 17.11
C GLY A 79 -23.13 26.23 16.34
N GLY A 80 -22.77 27.04 15.34
CA GLY A 80 -23.73 27.76 14.50
C GLY A 80 -24.65 26.83 13.72
N SER A 81 -24.12 25.71 13.20
CA SER A 81 -24.88 24.68 12.50
C SER A 81 -24.26 23.29 12.65
N TRP A 82 -25.12 22.29 12.82
CA TRP A 82 -24.75 20.90 13.04
C TRP A 82 -25.13 20.03 11.85
N GLN A 83 -24.24 19.09 11.51
CA GLN A 83 -24.44 18.09 10.46
C GLN A 83 -24.33 16.70 11.07
N ARG A 84 -25.25 15.80 10.71
CA ARG A 84 -25.21 14.42 11.19
C ARG A 84 -23.97 13.73 10.63
N PHE A 85 -23.18 13.13 11.51
CA PHE A 85 -21.92 12.46 11.19
C PHE A 85 -21.95 11.01 11.69
N GLN A 86 -22.62 10.15 10.92
CA GLN A 86 -22.86 8.76 11.31
C GLN A 86 -21.85 7.78 10.71
N SER A 87 -21.52 7.90 9.42
CA SER A 87 -20.69 6.91 8.71
C SER A 87 -21.15 5.47 9.02
N ASN A 88 -20.27 4.57 9.48
CA ASN A 88 -20.58 3.21 9.93
C ASN A 88 -20.86 3.09 11.45
N LEU A 89 -20.90 4.20 12.20
CA LEU A 89 -21.30 4.20 13.61
C LEU A 89 -22.75 3.69 13.70
N PRO A 90 -23.07 2.72 14.57
CA PRO A 90 -24.45 2.29 14.76
C PRO A 90 -25.31 3.40 15.39
N VAL A 91 -26.60 3.43 15.06
CA VAL A 91 -27.57 4.30 15.74
C VAL A 91 -27.70 3.86 17.19
N CYS A 92 -27.10 4.63 18.10
CA CYS A 92 -27.07 4.35 19.53
C CYS A 92 -26.74 5.60 20.34
N PRO A 93 -27.08 5.61 21.65
CA PRO A 93 -26.75 6.73 22.51
C PRO A 93 -25.25 6.90 22.69
N ILE A 94 -24.78 8.14 22.60
CA ILE A 94 -23.38 8.51 22.77
C ILE A 94 -23.21 9.18 24.13
N TYR A 95 -22.49 8.51 25.04
CA TYR A 95 -22.37 8.96 26.43
C TYR A 95 -21.16 9.86 26.66
N ASP A 96 -20.08 9.63 25.92
CA ASP A 96 -18.87 10.44 26.02
C ASP A 96 -18.07 10.41 24.71
N LEU A 97 -17.20 11.41 24.57
CA LEU A 97 -16.32 11.64 23.44
C LEU A 97 -14.94 12.05 23.97
N VAL A 98 -13.87 11.53 23.39
CA VAL A 98 -12.52 12.03 23.63
C VAL A 98 -11.73 12.10 22.34
N VAL A 99 -11.08 13.24 22.10
CA VAL A 99 -10.11 13.40 21.03
C VAL A 99 -8.74 12.97 21.55
N LYS A 100 -8.15 11.96 20.92
CA LYS A 100 -6.80 11.50 21.21
C LYS A 100 -5.95 11.69 19.97
N GLU A 101 -5.06 12.68 19.99
CA GLU A 101 -4.24 13.07 18.84
C GLU A 101 -5.11 13.43 17.62
N SER A 102 -5.21 12.53 16.64
CA SER A 102 -6.05 12.70 15.45
C SER A 102 -7.20 11.69 15.40
N ASP A 103 -7.49 10.97 16.47
CA ASP A 103 -8.58 10.00 16.52
C ASP A 103 -9.70 10.52 17.44
N LEU A 104 -10.96 10.31 17.05
CA LEU A 104 -12.12 10.57 17.90
C LEU A 104 -12.63 9.24 18.44
N VAL A 105 -12.52 9.05 19.75
CA VAL A 105 -13.06 7.88 20.46
C VAL A 105 -14.44 8.22 20.99
N VAL A 106 -15.41 7.38 20.64
CA VAL A 106 -16.83 7.58 20.89
C VAL A 106 -17.34 6.47 21.82
N ALA A 107 -17.73 6.83 23.03
CA ALA A 107 -18.27 5.90 24.01
C ALA A 107 -19.78 5.69 23.76
N THR A 108 -20.15 4.49 23.33
CA THR A 108 -21.52 4.15 22.97
C THR A 108 -22.23 3.40 24.10
N HIS A 109 -23.56 3.53 24.18
CA HIS A 109 -24.35 2.71 25.08
C HIS A 109 -24.62 1.32 24.51
N GLY A 110 -24.11 0.29 25.19
CA GLY A 110 -24.38 -1.12 24.86
C GLY A 110 -23.58 -1.67 23.66
N ARG A 111 -22.64 -0.91 23.07
CA ARG A 111 -21.83 -1.33 21.91
C ARG A 111 -20.33 -1.01 22.04
N SER A 112 -19.83 -0.89 23.26
CA SER A 112 -18.41 -0.55 23.57
C SER A 112 -18.03 0.86 23.06
N PHE A 113 -16.81 1.04 22.56
CA PHE A 113 -16.35 2.27 21.92
C PHE A 113 -16.21 2.10 20.41
N TRP A 114 -16.47 3.18 19.68
CA TRP A 114 -16.18 3.32 18.24
C TRP A 114 -15.07 4.36 18.06
N ILE A 115 -14.23 4.21 17.04
CA ILE A 115 -13.13 5.14 16.77
C ILE A 115 -13.27 5.63 15.33
N LEU A 116 -13.40 6.95 15.16
CA LEU A 116 -13.06 7.58 13.89
C LEU A 116 -11.54 7.68 13.86
N ASP A 117 -10.93 6.81 13.08
CA ASP A 117 -9.49 6.81 12.89
C ASP A 117 -9.14 7.82 11.80
N ASP A 118 -8.68 8.99 12.25
CA ASP A 118 -8.24 10.17 11.49
C ASP A 118 -9.26 11.30 11.26
N LEU A 119 -9.21 12.29 12.15
CA LEU A 119 -9.87 13.61 12.12
C LEU A 119 -9.21 14.60 11.17
N THR A 120 -8.02 14.28 10.64
CA THR A 120 -7.21 15.19 9.84
C THR A 120 -7.95 15.79 8.64
N PRO A 121 -8.81 15.04 7.90
CA PRO A 121 -9.65 15.63 6.85
C PRO A 121 -10.69 16.63 7.39
N LEU A 122 -11.31 16.37 8.54
CA LEU A 122 -12.27 17.29 9.16
C LEU A 122 -11.59 18.57 9.66
N ARG A 123 -10.36 18.47 10.16
CA ARG A 123 -9.58 19.65 10.59
C ARG A 123 -9.13 20.53 9.42
N GLN A 124 -8.98 19.97 8.23
CA GLN A 124 -8.56 20.69 7.03
C GLN A 124 -9.74 21.16 6.16
N PHE A 125 -10.96 20.71 6.46
CA PHE A 125 -12.13 21.00 5.63
C PHE A 125 -12.50 22.48 5.66
N GLU A 126 -12.54 23.14 4.51
CA GLU A 126 -13.01 24.52 4.37
C GLU A 126 -14.30 24.59 3.52
N PRO A 127 -15.19 25.56 3.76
CA PRO A 127 -16.38 25.77 2.92
C PRO A 127 -16.00 25.98 1.44
N GLY A 128 -16.79 25.40 0.52
CA GLY A 128 -16.55 25.46 -0.93
C GLY A 128 -15.47 24.51 -1.44
N GLN A 129 -14.72 23.83 -0.57
CA GLN A 129 -13.65 22.90 -0.97
C GLN A 129 -14.16 21.71 -1.81
N LEU A 130 -15.42 21.30 -1.62
CA LEU A 130 -16.04 20.21 -2.40
C LEU A 130 -16.51 20.65 -3.79
N ASP A 131 -16.42 21.94 -4.12
CA ASP A 131 -16.68 22.43 -5.48
C ASP A 131 -15.49 22.20 -6.41
N GLU A 132 -14.28 22.00 -5.85
CA GLU A 132 -13.08 21.64 -6.61
C GLU A 132 -13.21 20.24 -7.25
N PRO A 133 -12.62 19.99 -8.43
CA PRO A 133 -12.76 18.70 -9.12
C PRO A 133 -12.20 17.53 -8.31
N ALA A 134 -11.12 17.78 -7.56
CA ALA A 134 -10.56 16.86 -6.60
C ALA A 134 -9.85 17.63 -5.48
N TYR A 135 -9.69 16.97 -4.33
CA TYR A 135 -8.91 17.51 -3.23
C TYR A 135 -8.07 16.41 -2.58
N LEU A 136 -6.80 16.71 -2.28
CA LEU A 136 -5.91 15.84 -1.54
C LEU A 136 -5.64 16.44 -0.16
N TYR A 137 -6.11 15.75 0.88
CA TYR A 137 -5.88 16.16 2.26
C TYR A 137 -4.45 15.83 2.66
N GLN A 138 -3.83 16.71 3.45
CA GLN A 138 -2.51 16.46 4.00
C GLN A 138 -2.60 15.26 4.95
N PRO A 139 -1.83 14.17 4.72
CA PRO A 139 -1.82 13.03 5.63
C PRO A 139 -1.27 13.42 7.01
N ARG A 140 -1.82 12.81 8.06
CA ARG A 140 -1.27 12.94 9.41
C ARG A 140 0.15 12.36 9.51
N PRO A 141 0.96 12.80 10.49
CA PRO A 141 2.19 12.09 10.82
C PRO A 141 1.93 10.61 11.15
N THR A 142 2.67 9.72 10.49
CA THR A 142 2.51 8.26 10.64
C THR A 142 3.72 7.68 11.35
N VAL A 143 3.51 6.94 12.43
CA VAL A 143 4.56 6.14 13.05
C VAL A 143 4.85 4.93 12.17
N ARG A 144 6.12 4.70 11.84
CA ARG A 144 6.62 3.51 11.14
C ARG A 144 6.55 2.29 12.06
N MET A 145 5.34 1.86 12.38
CA MET A 145 5.06 0.70 13.23
C MET A 145 4.99 -0.56 12.37
N LYS A 146 5.59 -1.66 12.81
CA LYS A 146 5.38 -2.98 12.21
C LYS A 146 4.14 -3.62 12.82
N VAL A 147 3.06 -3.73 12.05
CA VAL A 147 1.87 -4.48 12.47
C VAL A 147 2.07 -5.94 12.07
N TYR A 148 2.30 -6.80 13.06
CA TYR A 148 2.37 -8.23 12.82
C TYR A 148 0.96 -8.74 12.53
N HIS A 149 0.69 -9.05 11.26
CA HIS A 149 -0.52 -9.77 10.88
C HIS A 149 -0.45 -11.21 11.37
N GLY A 150 -1.62 -11.75 11.73
CA GLY A 150 -1.67 -13.13 12.20
C GLY A 150 -1.31 -14.12 11.09
N PHE A 151 -0.57 -15.16 11.44
CA PHE A 151 -0.17 -16.22 10.49
C PHE A 151 -1.39 -17.04 10.05
N GLY A 152 -1.44 -17.42 8.78
CA GLY A 152 -2.50 -18.25 8.18
C GLY A 152 -2.85 -17.82 6.75
N SER A 153 -3.24 -18.78 5.91
CA SER A 153 -3.79 -18.48 4.60
C SER A 153 -5.14 -17.75 4.74
N SER A 154 -5.48 -16.93 3.76
CA SER A 154 -6.74 -16.18 3.76
C SER A 154 -7.63 -16.65 2.62
N VAL A 155 -8.83 -17.07 2.97
CA VAL A 155 -9.90 -17.37 2.02
C VAL A 155 -10.86 -16.17 2.00
N SER A 156 -10.99 -15.53 0.84
CA SER A 156 -11.93 -14.42 0.64
C SER A 156 -13.38 -14.91 0.76
N GLY A 157 -14.24 -14.12 1.41
CA GLY A 157 -15.65 -14.45 1.63
C GLY A 157 -15.88 -15.55 2.67
N ALA A 158 -14.93 -15.77 3.58
CA ALA A 158 -15.02 -16.77 4.63
C ALA A 158 -14.49 -16.25 5.97
N VAL A 159 -14.84 -16.95 7.05
CA VAL A 159 -14.22 -16.76 8.37
C VAL A 159 -12.83 -17.40 8.37
N ASN A 160 -11.82 -16.62 8.73
CA ASN A 160 -10.43 -17.02 8.83
C ASN A 160 -9.99 -16.92 10.30
N TYR A 161 -9.20 -17.87 10.78
CA TYR A 161 -8.63 -17.84 12.12
C TYR A 161 -7.19 -17.35 12.06
N ARG A 162 -6.88 -16.31 12.82
CA ARG A 162 -5.61 -15.58 12.79
C ARG A 162 -4.88 -15.67 14.12
N TRP A 163 -3.58 -15.92 14.07
CA TRP A 163 -2.73 -16.01 15.26
C TRP A 163 -2.05 -14.67 15.57
N ALA A 164 -2.51 -13.95 16.60
CA ALA A 164 -1.83 -12.76 17.14
C ALA A 164 -1.04 -13.14 18.39
N GLY A 165 0.22 -13.58 18.21
CA GLY A 165 1.02 -14.13 19.29
C GLY A 165 0.36 -15.39 19.88
N PRO A 166 0.09 -15.47 21.19
CA PRO A 166 -0.59 -16.61 21.80
C PRO A 166 -2.12 -16.60 21.60
N LEU A 167 -2.69 -15.53 21.03
CA LEU A 167 -4.14 -15.38 20.85
C LEU A 167 -4.54 -15.81 19.43
N VAL A 168 -5.72 -16.43 19.32
CA VAL A 168 -6.38 -16.67 18.04
C VAL A 168 -7.64 -15.82 17.99
N TYR A 169 -7.86 -15.10 16.90
CA TYR A 169 -9.09 -14.37 16.64
C TYR A 169 -9.71 -14.80 15.31
N ALA A 170 -11.03 -14.68 15.21
CA ALA A 170 -11.78 -14.91 14.00
C ALA A 170 -11.89 -13.60 13.21
N ALA A 171 -11.67 -13.66 11.90
CA ALA A 171 -11.81 -12.51 11.02
C ALA A 171 -12.50 -12.89 9.72
N TRP A 172 -13.42 -12.03 9.27
CA TRP A 172 -13.92 -12.09 7.91
C TRP A 172 -12.93 -11.39 7.00
N VAL A 173 -12.48 -12.06 5.94
CA VAL A 173 -11.58 -11.47 4.93
C VAL A 173 -12.34 -11.34 3.62
N GLU A 174 -12.29 -10.15 3.03
CA GLU A 174 -12.88 -9.87 1.72
C GLU A 174 -11.81 -9.20 0.83
N GLU A 175 -11.68 -9.71 -0.39
CA GLU A 175 -10.86 -9.08 -1.42
C GLU A 175 -11.78 -8.26 -2.33
N LEU A 176 -11.62 -6.95 -2.29
CA LEU A 176 -12.40 -6.00 -3.06
C LEU A 176 -12.04 -6.05 -4.55
N PRO A 177 -12.90 -5.54 -5.45
CA PRO A 177 -12.57 -5.43 -6.88
C PRO A 177 -11.31 -4.63 -7.19
N THR A 178 -10.83 -3.82 -6.24
CA THR A 178 -9.58 -3.06 -6.28
C THR A 178 -8.35 -3.87 -5.84
N ALA A 179 -8.49 -5.18 -5.60
CA ALA A 179 -7.46 -6.07 -5.03
C ALA A 179 -7.00 -5.69 -3.60
N VAL A 180 -7.68 -4.72 -2.97
CA VAL A 180 -7.52 -4.43 -1.54
C VAL A 180 -8.13 -5.58 -0.75
N LYS A 181 -7.37 -6.11 0.21
CA LYS A 181 -7.87 -7.09 1.17
C LYS A 181 -8.29 -6.38 2.43
N GLU A 182 -9.59 -6.46 2.74
CA GLU A 182 -10.13 -5.99 4.00
C GLU A 182 -10.27 -7.15 4.96
N GLU A 183 -9.73 -6.98 6.15
CA GLU A 183 -9.93 -7.89 7.26
C GLU A 183 -10.79 -7.22 8.33
N ARG A 184 -11.91 -7.87 8.65
CA ARG A 184 -12.82 -7.48 9.71
C ARG A 184 -12.77 -8.52 10.84
N PRO A 185 -12.06 -8.24 11.93
CA PRO A 185 -12.14 -9.05 13.14
C PRO A 185 -13.59 -9.20 13.61
N LEU A 186 -13.96 -10.39 14.05
CA LEU A 186 -15.31 -10.74 14.51
C LEU A 186 -15.41 -10.75 16.03
N ASP A 187 -14.31 -11.09 16.71
CA ASP A 187 -14.20 -11.27 18.16
C ASP A 187 -13.01 -10.51 18.77
N ALA A 188 -12.40 -9.60 18.00
CA ALA A 188 -11.28 -8.76 18.44
C ALA A 188 -11.42 -7.32 17.93
N GLY A 189 -10.62 -6.41 18.49
CA GLY A 189 -10.49 -5.05 17.96
C GLY A 189 -9.66 -5.03 16.66
N LYS A 190 -9.91 -4.03 15.81
CA LYS A 190 -9.09 -3.78 14.62
C LYS A 190 -7.87 -2.95 15.01
N ASN A 191 -6.68 -3.42 14.66
CA ASN A 191 -5.45 -2.63 14.78
C ASN A 191 -5.51 -1.39 13.88
N PRO A 192 -4.78 -0.31 14.21
CA PRO A 192 -4.67 0.84 13.33
C PRO A 192 -4.11 0.41 11.96
N PRO A 193 -4.43 1.13 10.88
CA PRO A 193 -3.86 0.85 9.56
C PRO A 193 -2.32 0.83 9.59
N ASP A 194 -1.73 -0.18 8.94
CA ASP A 194 -0.27 -0.32 8.84
C ASP A 194 0.28 0.53 7.69
N GLY A 195 0.23 1.85 7.85
CA GLY A 195 0.69 2.74 6.80
C GLY A 195 0.25 4.19 6.91
N VAL A 196 0.55 4.94 5.85
CA VAL A 196 0.09 6.33 5.69
C VAL A 196 -1.33 6.31 5.15
N ILE A 197 -2.24 6.90 5.92
CA ILE A 197 -3.63 7.09 5.52
C ILE A 197 -3.68 8.31 4.61
N VAL A 198 -4.03 8.09 3.35
CA VAL A 198 -4.26 9.14 2.36
C VAL A 198 -5.76 9.25 2.14
N THR A 199 -6.29 10.44 2.39
CA THR A 199 -7.68 10.77 2.07
C THR A 199 -7.71 11.76 0.91
N TYR A 200 -8.54 11.45 -0.08
CA TYR A 200 -8.80 12.36 -1.19
C TYR A 200 -10.30 12.40 -1.50
N TYR A 201 -10.73 13.50 -2.09
CA TYR A 201 -12.09 13.73 -2.55
C TYR A 201 -12.10 13.83 -4.07
N LEU A 202 -13.09 13.22 -4.70
CA LEU A 202 -13.41 13.38 -6.12
C LEU A 202 -14.82 13.92 -6.22
N ARG A 203 -15.00 15.09 -6.86
CA ARG A 203 -16.34 15.70 -6.99
C ARG A 203 -17.28 14.84 -7.82
N GLU A 204 -16.75 14.29 -8.90
CA GLU A 204 -17.43 13.41 -9.83
C GLU A 204 -16.52 12.23 -10.18
N ARG A 205 -17.09 11.16 -10.73
CA ARG A 205 -16.31 10.02 -11.24
C ARG A 205 -15.44 10.44 -12.43
N PRO A 206 -14.10 10.42 -12.34
CA PRO A 206 -13.24 10.79 -13.45
C PRO A 206 -13.32 9.78 -14.59
N GLN A 207 -13.28 10.27 -15.84
CA GLN A 207 -13.23 9.40 -17.02
C GLN A 207 -11.85 8.74 -17.19
N GLY A 208 -10.79 9.46 -16.83
CA GLY A 208 -9.40 8.99 -16.94
C GLY A 208 -8.89 8.26 -15.72
N GLU A 209 -7.57 8.02 -15.73
CA GLU A 209 -6.83 7.45 -14.61
C GLU A 209 -6.84 8.40 -13.39
N VAL A 210 -7.05 7.82 -12.21
CA VAL A 210 -6.69 8.42 -10.93
C VAL A 210 -5.39 7.76 -10.48
N LYS A 211 -4.38 8.57 -10.14
CA LYS A 211 -3.07 8.08 -9.72
C LYS A 211 -2.63 8.73 -8.41
N LEU A 212 -2.19 7.91 -7.45
CA LEU A 212 -1.47 8.35 -6.26
C LEU A 212 0.01 7.98 -6.42
N THR A 213 0.88 8.97 -6.31
CA THR A 213 2.34 8.80 -6.42
C THR A 213 2.99 9.23 -5.12
N PHE A 214 3.69 8.31 -4.46
CA PHE A 214 4.48 8.57 -3.27
C PHE A 214 5.91 8.89 -3.67
N LEU A 215 6.44 9.98 -3.14
CA LEU A 215 7.73 10.55 -3.54
C LEU A 215 8.57 10.83 -2.30
N ASP A 216 9.88 10.82 -2.47
CA ASP A 216 10.77 11.42 -1.47
C ASP A 216 10.65 12.96 -1.48
N LEU A 217 11.35 13.62 -0.56
CA LEU A 217 11.34 15.09 -0.47
C LEU A 217 11.98 15.76 -1.71
N ALA A 218 12.88 15.07 -2.42
CA ALA A 218 13.50 15.56 -3.64
C ALA A 218 12.58 15.41 -4.88
N GLY A 219 11.48 14.69 -4.76
CA GLY A 219 10.52 14.44 -5.83
C GLY A 219 10.80 13.18 -6.65
N ASN A 220 11.66 12.27 -6.18
CA ASN A 220 11.85 10.97 -6.82
C ASN A 220 10.69 10.03 -6.46
N GLU A 221 10.18 9.30 -7.44
CA GLU A 221 9.08 8.34 -7.23
C GLU A 221 9.57 7.14 -6.42
N LEU A 222 8.86 6.85 -5.33
CA LEU A 222 9.07 5.69 -4.47
C LEU A 222 8.13 4.56 -4.83
N ARG A 223 6.85 4.89 -5.08
CA ARG A 223 5.79 3.97 -5.48
C ARG A 223 4.61 4.72 -6.05
N SER A 224 3.88 4.13 -6.98
CA SER A 224 2.60 4.67 -7.43
C SER A 224 1.51 3.62 -7.55
N PHE A 225 0.26 4.08 -7.45
CA PHE A 225 -0.94 3.25 -7.54
C PHE A 225 -1.94 3.92 -8.48
N SER A 226 -2.61 3.11 -9.28
CA SER A 226 -3.53 3.56 -10.34
C SER A 226 -4.93 3.01 -10.11
N SER A 227 -5.95 3.72 -10.58
CA SER A 227 -7.30 3.18 -10.72
C SER A 227 -7.42 2.16 -11.87
N GLU A 228 -6.52 2.23 -12.83
CA GLU A 228 -6.53 1.37 -14.01
C GLU A 228 -5.80 0.05 -13.74
N LYS A 229 -6.20 -1.00 -14.46
CA LYS A 229 -5.41 -2.24 -14.46
C LYS A 229 -4.13 -1.99 -15.24
N PRO A 230 -2.96 -2.36 -14.70
CA PRO A 230 -1.75 -2.43 -15.52
C PRO A 230 -2.04 -3.28 -16.75
N ALA A 231 -1.62 -2.82 -17.93
CA ALA A 231 -1.65 -3.66 -19.11
C ALA A 231 -0.73 -4.87 -18.83
N ASP A 232 -1.30 -6.06 -18.70
CA ASP A 232 -0.52 -7.27 -18.45
C ASP A 232 0.25 -7.61 -19.74
N PRO A 233 1.58 -7.48 -19.79
CA PRO A 233 2.34 -7.81 -20.98
C PRO A 233 2.41 -9.33 -21.19
N LEU A 234 1.90 -10.12 -20.25
CA LEU A 234 1.98 -11.57 -20.26
C LEU A 234 0.88 -12.19 -21.14
N PRO A 235 1.17 -13.32 -21.81
CA PRO A 235 0.12 -14.19 -22.36
C PRO A 235 -0.88 -14.54 -21.26
N GLU A 236 -2.15 -14.85 -21.59
CA GLU A 236 -3.10 -15.31 -20.58
C GLU A 236 -2.56 -16.52 -19.80
N LEU A 237 -2.07 -16.26 -18.59
CA LEU A 237 -1.57 -17.29 -17.69
C LEU A 237 -2.75 -17.94 -16.96
N PRO A 238 -2.66 -19.25 -16.63
CA PRO A 238 -3.55 -19.86 -15.66
C PRO A 238 -3.61 -19.03 -14.37
N LYS A 239 -4.77 -18.94 -13.72
CA LYS A 239 -4.97 -18.12 -12.50
C LYS A 239 -3.90 -18.40 -11.43
N GLU A 240 -3.53 -19.67 -11.28
CA GLU A 240 -2.49 -20.14 -10.36
C GLU A 240 -1.13 -19.49 -10.61
N LYS A 241 -0.83 -19.07 -11.84
CA LYS A 241 0.43 -18.42 -12.26
C LYS A 241 0.32 -16.90 -12.42
N LYS A 242 -0.88 -16.29 -12.31
CA LYS A 242 -1.08 -14.82 -12.40
C LYS A 242 -0.63 -14.07 -11.16
N PRO A 243 0.39 -13.22 -11.23
CA PRO A 243 1.06 -12.67 -10.05
C PRO A 243 0.07 -11.87 -9.18
N LYS A 244 0.38 -11.67 -7.89
CA LYS A 244 -0.52 -10.98 -6.97
C LYS A 244 -0.84 -9.58 -7.51
N GLU A 245 -2.13 -9.29 -7.69
CA GLU A 245 -2.60 -7.98 -8.14
C GLU A 245 -2.23 -6.93 -7.09
N GLU A 246 -1.74 -5.78 -7.56
CA GLU A 246 -1.50 -4.64 -6.68
C GLU A 246 -2.82 -3.92 -6.36
N PRO A 247 -2.94 -3.34 -5.15
CA PRO A 247 -4.08 -2.49 -4.79
C PRO A 247 -4.28 -1.37 -5.81
N ARG A 248 -5.53 -1.16 -6.22
CA ARG A 248 -5.94 -0.10 -7.13
C ARG A 248 -6.75 0.96 -6.42
N LEU A 249 -6.76 2.16 -7.00
CA LEU A 249 -7.55 3.27 -6.50
C LEU A 249 -9.00 3.16 -6.96
N GLU A 250 -9.91 3.49 -6.05
CA GLU A 250 -11.30 3.76 -6.41
C GLU A 250 -11.39 5.10 -7.14
N LYS A 251 -12.41 5.24 -8.01
CA LYS A 251 -12.61 6.45 -8.80
C LYS A 251 -14.07 6.91 -8.85
N GLU A 252 -14.91 6.41 -7.94
CA GLU A 252 -16.29 6.89 -7.82
C GLU A 252 -16.32 8.32 -7.25
N ALA A 253 -17.46 9.02 -7.36
CA ALA A 253 -17.60 10.33 -6.72
C ALA A 253 -17.62 10.19 -5.19
N GLY A 254 -17.01 11.13 -4.48
CA GLY A 254 -16.99 11.20 -3.02
C GLY A 254 -15.59 11.08 -2.41
N PHE A 255 -15.56 10.79 -1.11
CA PHE A 255 -14.34 10.61 -0.34
C PHE A 255 -13.78 9.20 -0.49
N HIS A 256 -12.47 9.13 -0.66
CA HIS A 256 -11.70 7.89 -0.79
C HIS A 256 -10.60 7.85 0.24
N ARG A 257 -10.28 6.63 0.68
CA ARG A 257 -9.21 6.37 1.62
C ARG A 257 -8.29 5.30 1.06
N PHE A 258 -6.99 5.58 1.04
CA PHE A 258 -5.97 4.65 0.60
C PHE A 258 -4.87 4.55 1.65
N VAL A 259 -4.42 3.34 1.98
CA VAL A 259 -3.34 3.13 2.97
C VAL A 259 -2.09 2.66 2.25
N TRP A 260 -1.05 3.49 2.25
CA TRP A 260 0.26 3.09 1.74
C TRP A 260 1.07 2.43 2.84
N ASP A 261 1.47 1.18 2.61
CA ASP A 261 2.24 0.30 3.51
C ASP A 261 3.67 0.76 3.83
N LEU A 262 4.03 2.00 3.44
CA LEU A 262 5.35 2.59 3.52
C LEU A 262 6.41 1.91 2.65
N ARG A 263 6.05 0.96 1.78
CA ARG A 263 7.02 0.23 0.95
C ARG A 263 7.25 0.95 -0.36
N VAL A 264 8.53 1.03 -0.76
CA VAL A 264 8.90 1.40 -2.12
C VAL A 264 8.51 0.28 -3.10
N ALA A 265 8.63 0.54 -4.41
CA ALA A 265 8.43 -0.48 -5.43
C ALA A 265 9.26 -1.75 -5.15
N GLY A 266 8.62 -2.91 -5.31
CA GLY A 266 9.24 -4.21 -5.13
C GLY A 266 10.23 -4.56 -6.23
N ALA A 267 10.89 -5.71 -6.08
CA ALA A 267 11.74 -6.24 -7.13
C ALA A 267 10.92 -6.58 -8.38
N HIS A 268 11.55 -6.52 -9.56
CA HIS A 268 10.93 -6.98 -10.80
C HIS A 268 10.50 -8.45 -10.66
N ARG A 269 9.51 -8.89 -11.46
CA ARG A 269 9.01 -10.27 -11.41
C ARG A 269 9.59 -11.09 -12.55
N VAL A 270 9.78 -12.39 -12.31
CA VAL A 270 10.02 -13.35 -13.39
C VAL A 270 8.70 -13.74 -14.02
N VAL A 271 8.61 -13.63 -15.34
CA VAL A 271 7.38 -13.92 -16.07
C VAL A 271 6.93 -15.37 -15.87
N GLY A 272 5.70 -15.55 -15.37
CA GLY A 272 5.08 -16.85 -15.18
C GLY A 272 5.60 -17.64 -13.97
N ASP A 273 6.38 -17.01 -13.10
CA ASP A 273 6.93 -17.61 -11.88
C ASP A 273 6.43 -16.86 -10.63
N LYS A 274 5.99 -17.63 -9.63
CA LYS A 274 5.48 -17.12 -8.34
C LYS A 274 6.14 -17.75 -7.13
N SER A 275 7.17 -18.56 -7.33
CA SER A 275 7.70 -19.49 -6.33
C SER A 275 8.17 -18.85 -5.01
N TYR A 276 8.46 -17.56 -5.03
CA TYR A 276 8.92 -16.76 -3.90
C TYR A 276 8.44 -15.30 -4.01
N GLU A 277 7.25 -15.09 -4.60
CA GLU A 277 6.70 -13.76 -4.87
C GLU A 277 6.51 -12.93 -3.58
N GLU A 278 6.25 -13.59 -2.45
CA GLU A 278 6.11 -12.96 -1.12
C GLU A 278 7.39 -12.25 -0.64
N TYR A 279 8.56 -12.60 -1.19
CA TYR A 279 9.85 -12.01 -0.82
C TYR A 279 10.26 -10.84 -1.73
N LEU A 280 9.43 -10.48 -2.71
CA LEU A 280 9.74 -9.42 -3.69
C LEU A 280 9.25 -8.04 -3.25
N ALA A 281 8.63 -7.92 -2.08
CA ALA A 281 8.17 -6.63 -1.56
C ALA A 281 9.35 -5.67 -1.37
N GLY A 282 9.16 -4.40 -1.75
CA GLY A 282 10.20 -3.37 -1.57
C GLY A 282 10.34 -2.99 -0.10
N PRO A 283 11.51 -2.49 0.34
CA PRO A 283 11.71 -2.12 1.73
C PRO A 283 10.80 -0.98 2.18
N ARG A 284 10.48 -0.95 3.47
CA ARG A 284 9.78 0.18 4.09
C ARG A 284 10.70 1.40 4.16
N VAL A 285 10.18 2.57 3.79
CA VAL A 285 10.91 3.83 3.92
C VAL A 285 11.33 4.10 5.35
N VAL A 286 12.41 4.87 5.52
CA VAL A 286 12.91 5.28 6.83
C VAL A 286 12.14 6.48 7.38
N PRO A 287 12.23 6.78 8.69
CA PRO A 287 11.71 8.04 9.23
C PRO A 287 12.21 9.25 8.44
N GLY A 288 11.33 10.22 8.22
CA GLY A 288 11.61 11.40 7.40
C GLY A 288 10.36 12.04 6.80
N THR A 289 10.56 13.06 5.98
CA THR A 289 9.49 13.77 5.27
C THR A 289 9.36 13.27 3.84
N TYR A 290 8.12 13.04 3.41
CA TYR A 290 7.77 12.51 2.10
C TYR A 290 6.64 13.33 1.47
N GLN A 291 6.35 13.06 0.20
CA GLN A 291 5.26 13.68 -0.53
C GLN A 291 4.30 12.62 -1.08
N VAL A 292 3.03 12.96 -1.13
CA VAL A 292 2.01 12.22 -1.89
C VAL A 292 1.42 13.17 -2.92
N ARG A 293 1.31 12.68 -4.16
CA ARG A 293 0.73 13.41 -5.28
C ARG A 293 -0.47 12.65 -5.82
N LEU A 294 -1.64 13.27 -5.77
CA LEU A 294 -2.84 12.86 -6.48
C LEU A 294 -2.82 13.46 -7.88
N THR A 295 -3.06 12.64 -8.90
CA THR A 295 -3.23 13.08 -10.29
C THR A 295 -4.58 12.62 -10.81
N VAL A 296 -5.39 13.56 -11.29
CA VAL A 296 -6.74 13.33 -11.84
C VAL A 296 -6.91 14.21 -13.07
N GLY A 297 -7.24 13.64 -14.22
CA GLY A 297 -7.50 14.42 -15.44
C GLY A 297 -6.33 15.31 -15.88
N GLY A 298 -5.09 14.92 -15.59
CA GLY A 298 -3.88 15.69 -15.90
C GLY A 298 -3.56 16.83 -14.90
N GLN A 299 -4.42 17.09 -13.92
CA GLN A 299 -4.13 18.00 -12.81
C GLN A 299 -3.51 17.24 -11.64
N SER A 300 -2.69 17.93 -10.85
CA SER A 300 -2.01 17.33 -9.71
C SER A 300 -2.13 18.15 -8.42
N TRP A 301 -2.41 17.46 -7.33
CA TRP A 301 -2.40 17.98 -5.96
C TRP A 301 -1.30 17.26 -5.19
N THR A 302 -0.40 17.99 -4.55
CA THR A 302 0.71 17.39 -3.78
C THR A 302 0.62 17.85 -2.33
N GLN A 303 0.80 16.90 -1.40
CA GLN A 303 0.87 17.17 0.03
C GLN A 303 2.13 16.55 0.61
N THR A 304 2.67 17.16 1.66
CA THR A 304 3.80 16.60 2.43
C THR A 304 3.28 15.87 3.67
N PHE A 305 3.98 14.83 4.09
CA PHE A 305 3.70 14.12 5.34
C PHE A 305 4.98 13.62 5.99
N GLU A 306 4.89 13.32 7.28
CA GLU A 306 6.01 12.87 8.11
C GLU A 306 5.83 11.39 8.47
N VAL A 307 6.90 10.61 8.27
CA VAL A 307 7.03 9.26 8.81
C VAL A 307 7.93 9.33 10.04
N ARG A 308 7.40 8.95 11.20
CA ARG A 308 8.10 9.00 12.48
C ARG A 308 8.67 7.64 12.85
N ARG A 309 9.80 7.65 13.56
CA ARG A 309 10.37 6.47 14.19
C ARG A 309 9.39 5.93 15.24
N ASP A 310 9.29 4.60 15.35
CA ASP A 310 8.55 3.98 16.45
C ASP A 310 9.23 4.33 17.78
N PRO A 311 8.55 4.96 18.75
CA PRO A 311 9.18 5.32 20.02
C PRO A 311 9.54 4.11 20.89
N ARG A 312 9.05 2.90 20.56
CA ARG A 312 9.26 1.66 21.33
C ARG A 312 10.52 0.89 20.94
N ILE A 313 11.13 1.21 19.80
CA ILE A 313 12.35 0.53 19.33
C ILE A 313 13.61 1.29 19.77
N GLU A 314 14.71 0.56 19.94
CA GLU A 314 16.01 1.16 20.30
C GLU A 314 16.81 1.61 19.06
N ALA A 315 16.50 1.06 17.88
CA ALA A 315 17.20 1.39 16.64
C ALA A 315 17.13 2.89 16.33
N THR A 316 18.29 3.44 15.98
CA THR A 316 18.45 4.84 15.56
C THR A 316 18.01 5.04 14.11
N GLU A 317 17.81 6.29 13.68
CA GLU A 317 17.56 6.58 12.26
C GLU A 317 18.71 6.14 11.36
N GLY A 318 19.96 6.18 11.86
CA GLY A 318 21.13 5.66 11.15
C GLY A 318 21.06 4.14 10.95
N ASP A 319 20.68 3.39 11.98
CA ASP A 319 20.51 1.93 11.90
C ASP A 319 19.44 1.55 10.88
N LEU A 320 18.29 2.26 10.90
CA LEU A 320 17.21 2.05 9.94
C LEU A 320 17.61 2.45 8.51
N ARG A 321 18.45 3.47 8.35
CA ARG A 321 19.01 3.84 7.04
C ARG A 321 19.93 2.73 6.51
N GLU A 322 20.84 2.22 7.32
CA GLU A 322 21.70 1.10 6.90
C GLU A 322 20.89 -0.15 6.55
N GLN A 323 19.81 -0.41 7.28
CA GLN A 323 18.88 -1.50 6.98
C GLN A 323 18.20 -1.30 5.63
N PHE A 324 17.60 -0.12 5.44
CA PHE A 324 16.95 0.25 4.19
C PHE A 324 17.91 0.14 2.99
N ASP A 325 19.13 0.64 3.12
CA ASP A 325 20.14 0.61 2.06
C ASP A 325 20.54 -0.83 1.68
N LEU A 326 20.69 -1.73 2.67
CA LEU A 326 20.96 -3.14 2.40
C LEU A 326 19.77 -3.81 1.70
N LEU A 327 18.54 -3.54 2.14
CA LEU A 327 17.33 -4.10 1.54
C LEU A 327 17.11 -3.59 0.11
N LEU A 328 17.39 -2.31 -0.16
CA LEU A 328 17.36 -1.78 -1.52
C LEU A 328 18.35 -2.50 -2.42
N ARG A 329 19.59 -2.73 -1.94
CA ARG A 329 20.61 -3.50 -2.68
C ARG A 329 20.17 -4.94 -2.96
N ILE A 330 19.53 -5.61 -1.99
CA ILE A 330 18.94 -6.94 -2.18
C ILE A 330 17.87 -6.88 -3.27
N ARG A 331 16.89 -5.98 -3.16
CA ARG A 331 15.82 -5.79 -4.15
C ARG A 331 16.36 -5.52 -5.56
N ASP A 332 17.35 -4.64 -5.68
CA ASP A 332 17.94 -4.29 -6.98
C ASP A 332 18.65 -5.47 -7.61
N LYS A 333 19.45 -6.20 -6.82
CA LYS A 333 20.16 -7.38 -7.32
C LYS A 333 19.22 -8.53 -7.69
N VAL A 334 18.11 -8.70 -6.96
CA VAL A 334 17.04 -9.64 -7.34
C VAL A 334 16.40 -9.20 -8.66
N SER A 335 16.13 -7.91 -8.84
CA SER A 335 15.58 -7.37 -10.09
C SER A 335 16.52 -7.61 -11.27
N GLU A 336 17.82 -7.34 -11.11
CA GLU A 336 18.84 -7.64 -12.12
C GLU A 336 18.85 -9.14 -12.51
N ALA A 337 18.76 -10.03 -11.52
CA ALA A 337 18.70 -11.48 -11.76
C ALA A 337 17.42 -11.86 -12.52
N HIS A 338 16.27 -11.29 -12.14
CA HIS A 338 14.98 -11.56 -12.79
C HIS A 338 14.93 -11.04 -14.23
N ASP A 339 15.46 -9.85 -14.47
CA ASP A 339 15.56 -9.28 -15.80
C ASP A 339 16.45 -10.14 -16.70
N ALA A 340 17.57 -10.65 -16.17
CA ALA A 340 18.43 -11.60 -16.86
C ALA A 340 17.71 -12.92 -17.19
N ILE A 341 16.94 -13.48 -16.26
CA ILE A 341 16.13 -14.69 -16.49
C ILE A 341 15.10 -14.43 -17.59
N ASN A 342 14.37 -13.32 -17.52
CA ASN A 342 13.37 -12.96 -18.53
C ASN A 342 14.02 -12.77 -19.91
N GLN A 343 15.20 -12.16 -19.95
CA GLN A 343 16.00 -12.01 -21.15
C GLN A 343 16.44 -13.35 -21.75
N ILE A 344 16.91 -14.29 -20.91
CA ILE A 344 17.24 -15.66 -21.31
C ILE A 344 16.01 -16.34 -21.91
N ARG A 345 14.86 -16.32 -21.21
CA ARG A 345 13.61 -16.94 -21.67
C ARG A 345 13.14 -16.34 -23.00
N SER A 346 13.28 -15.03 -23.18
CA SER A 346 12.96 -14.33 -24.43
C SER A 346 13.82 -14.81 -25.61
N VAL A 347 15.13 -14.97 -25.40
CA VAL A 347 16.06 -15.48 -26.43
C VAL A 347 15.76 -16.95 -26.74
N ARG A 348 15.58 -17.80 -25.72
CA ARG A 348 15.27 -19.23 -25.88
C ARG A 348 13.97 -19.45 -26.65
N ARG A 349 12.92 -18.68 -26.34
CA ARG A 349 11.65 -18.71 -27.10
C ARG A 349 11.88 -18.40 -28.58
N GLN A 350 12.59 -17.31 -28.89
CA GLN A 350 12.90 -16.92 -30.26
C GLN A 350 13.75 -17.98 -30.99
N LEU A 351 14.72 -18.61 -30.31
CA LEU A 351 15.49 -19.74 -30.86
C LEU A 351 14.60 -20.96 -31.17
N GLY A 352 13.60 -21.25 -30.33
CA GLY A 352 12.62 -22.30 -30.56
C GLY A 352 11.74 -22.02 -31.78
N GLU A 353 11.14 -20.83 -31.85
CA GLU A 353 10.32 -20.38 -32.99
C GLU A 353 11.12 -20.37 -34.29
N TRP A 354 12.38 -19.92 -34.22
CA TRP A 354 13.30 -19.91 -35.34
C TRP A 354 13.63 -21.32 -35.84
N ARG A 355 13.91 -22.28 -34.94
CA ARG A 355 14.16 -23.69 -35.31
C ARG A 355 12.95 -24.36 -35.96
N GLN A 356 11.75 -24.12 -35.44
CA GLN A 356 10.51 -24.66 -36.03
C GLN A 356 10.27 -24.15 -37.47
N ARG A 357 10.71 -22.94 -37.79
CA ARG A 357 10.58 -22.36 -39.14
C ARG A 357 11.63 -22.91 -40.12
N ILE A 358 12.62 -23.69 -39.67
CA ILE A 358 13.81 -24.05 -40.45
C ILE A 358 13.87 -25.50 -40.94
N GLU A 359 12.81 -26.28 -40.83
CA GLU A 359 12.81 -27.61 -41.45
C GLU A 359 12.59 -27.54 -42.98
N ALA A 360 13.54 -28.12 -43.73
CA ALA A 360 13.60 -28.37 -45.18
C ALA A 360 14.28 -27.34 -46.12
N GLN A 361 15.38 -26.70 -45.72
CA GLN A 361 16.37 -26.20 -46.70
C GLN A 361 17.80 -26.61 -46.30
N ASP A 362 18.42 -27.42 -47.18
CA ASP A 362 19.77 -27.97 -47.04
C ASP A 362 20.84 -26.89 -46.79
N GLY A 363 21.70 -27.11 -45.79
CA GLY A 363 22.93 -26.32 -45.57
C GLY A 363 23.01 -25.49 -44.29
N ARG A 364 22.04 -25.59 -43.36
CA ARG A 364 22.01 -24.78 -42.11
C ARG A 364 22.37 -25.54 -40.83
N ALA A 365 23.01 -26.71 -40.94
CA ALA A 365 23.40 -27.53 -39.78
C ALA A 365 24.26 -26.77 -38.76
N GLU A 366 25.22 -25.96 -39.23
CA GLU A 366 26.09 -25.15 -38.37
C GLU A 366 25.32 -24.07 -37.58
N LEU A 367 24.24 -23.53 -38.14
CA LEU A 367 23.37 -22.55 -37.47
C LEU A 367 22.54 -23.21 -36.37
N ILE A 368 22.02 -24.40 -36.62
CA ILE A 368 21.26 -25.19 -35.64
C ILE A 368 22.17 -25.59 -34.48
N GLU A 369 23.41 -25.98 -34.77
CA GLU A 369 24.39 -26.33 -33.75
C GLU A 369 24.75 -25.10 -32.90
N ALA A 370 25.06 -23.96 -33.52
CA ALA A 370 25.35 -22.72 -32.80
C ALA A 370 24.16 -22.26 -31.92
N ALA A 371 22.94 -22.37 -32.42
CA ALA A 371 21.72 -22.09 -31.66
C ALA A 371 21.54 -23.04 -30.47
N SER A 372 21.86 -24.32 -30.64
CA SER A 372 21.75 -25.34 -29.60
C SER A 372 22.81 -25.16 -28.51
N GLU A 373 24.04 -24.81 -28.88
CA GLU A 373 25.10 -24.48 -27.92
C GLU A 373 24.80 -23.21 -27.12
N LEU A 374 24.30 -22.16 -27.79
CA LEU A 374 23.82 -20.96 -27.11
C LEU A 374 22.68 -21.31 -26.13
N GLU A 375 21.70 -22.10 -26.55
CA GLU A 375 20.60 -22.51 -25.67
C GLU A 375 21.10 -23.30 -24.46
N LYS A 376 22.04 -24.23 -24.63
CA LYS A 376 22.65 -24.98 -23.51
C LYS A 376 23.33 -24.02 -22.54
N ARG A 377 24.14 -23.08 -23.06
CA ARG A 377 24.84 -22.07 -22.23
C ARG A 377 23.85 -21.20 -21.46
N LEU A 378 22.81 -20.71 -22.12
CA LEU A 378 21.76 -19.90 -21.48
C LEU A 378 20.96 -20.69 -20.44
N THR A 379 20.65 -21.96 -20.73
CA THR A 379 19.93 -22.85 -19.80
C THR A 379 20.75 -23.09 -18.53
N ALA A 380 22.06 -23.34 -18.65
CA ALA A 380 22.94 -23.51 -17.50
C ALA A 380 23.00 -22.26 -16.61
N ILE A 381 22.97 -21.06 -17.21
CA ILE A 381 22.91 -19.80 -16.47
C ILE A 381 21.55 -19.66 -15.76
N GLU A 382 20.44 -19.91 -16.47
CA GLU A 382 19.10 -19.83 -15.90
C GLU A 382 18.93 -20.80 -14.73
N GLU A 383 19.39 -22.05 -14.85
CA GLU A 383 19.30 -23.07 -13.80
C GLU A 383 20.13 -22.75 -12.54
N GLU A 384 21.10 -21.85 -12.62
CA GLU A 384 21.81 -21.32 -11.45
C GLU A 384 21.10 -20.13 -10.82
N LEU A 385 20.42 -19.30 -11.63
CA LEU A 385 19.69 -18.14 -11.14
C LEU A 385 18.33 -18.51 -10.54
N ILE A 386 17.59 -19.42 -11.17
CA ILE A 386 16.23 -19.84 -10.81
C ILE A 386 16.03 -21.35 -10.99
N GLN A 387 15.09 -21.94 -10.25
CA GLN A 387 14.74 -23.35 -10.37
C GLN A 387 13.62 -23.54 -11.40
N PRO A 388 13.88 -24.06 -12.62
CA PRO A 388 12.86 -24.18 -13.66
C PRO A 388 11.87 -25.34 -13.44
N LYS A 389 12.24 -26.36 -12.64
CA LYS A 389 11.41 -27.55 -12.39
C LYS A 389 10.70 -27.40 -11.05
N MET A 390 9.50 -26.83 -11.05
CA MET A 390 8.88 -26.41 -9.79
C MET A 390 7.38 -26.67 -9.68
N ASP A 391 6.95 -27.88 -10.07
CA ASP A 391 5.60 -28.35 -9.78
C ASP A 391 5.39 -28.59 -8.26
N ASP A 392 6.46 -28.79 -7.48
CA ASP A 392 6.46 -28.75 -6.00
C ASP A 392 7.77 -28.10 -5.47
N PRO A 393 7.71 -26.91 -4.84
CA PRO A 393 8.88 -26.21 -4.29
C PRO A 393 9.70 -27.01 -3.27
N ARG A 394 9.12 -28.05 -2.68
CA ARG A 394 9.80 -28.90 -1.67
C ARG A 394 10.73 -29.93 -2.29
N GLN A 395 10.61 -30.18 -3.60
CA GLN A 395 11.38 -31.23 -4.27
C GLN A 395 12.76 -30.77 -4.73
N PHE A 396 12.96 -29.47 -4.95
CA PHE A 396 14.20 -28.93 -5.49
C PHE A 396 14.70 -27.73 -4.67
N PRO A 397 16.02 -27.61 -4.44
CA PRO A 397 16.56 -26.51 -3.66
C PRO A 397 16.38 -25.17 -4.38
N TRP A 398 16.16 -24.12 -3.59
CA TRP A 398 16.17 -22.75 -4.07
C TRP A 398 17.53 -22.35 -4.67
N LYS A 399 17.45 -21.59 -5.76
CA LYS A 399 18.60 -21.08 -6.51
C LYS A 399 18.92 -19.64 -6.09
N LEU A 400 19.89 -19.01 -6.75
CA LEU A 400 20.51 -17.76 -6.28
C LEU A 400 19.50 -16.62 -6.06
N ALA A 401 18.57 -16.39 -7.01
CA ALA A 401 17.60 -15.31 -6.90
C ALA A 401 16.64 -15.50 -5.72
N ALA A 402 16.07 -16.70 -5.56
CA ALA A 402 15.18 -17.04 -4.45
C ALA A 402 15.89 -16.94 -3.09
N ARG A 403 17.13 -17.42 -2.98
CA ARG A 403 17.94 -17.34 -1.75
C ARG A 403 18.25 -15.90 -1.38
N LEU A 404 18.55 -15.05 -2.37
CA LEU A 404 18.80 -13.63 -2.13
C LEU A 404 17.51 -12.90 -1.76
N ALA A 405 16.39 -13.16 -2.44
CA ALA A 405 15.09 -12.60 -2.10
C ALA A 405 14.68 -12.98 -0.66
N ALA A 406 14.91 -14.23 -0.25
CA ALA A 406 14.61 -14.71 1.10
C ALA A 406 15.39 -13.96 2.19
N LEU A 407 16.61 -13.47 1.91
CA LEU A 407 17.40 -12.68 2.84
C LEU A 407 16.64 -11.43 3.32
N THR A 408 15.76 -10.87 2.49
CA THR A 408 14.85 -9.77 2.86
C THR A 408 14.07 -10.08 4.13
N SER A 409 13.54 -11.29 4.30
CA SER A 409 12.73 -11.67 5.47
C SER A 409 13.53 -11.75 6.77
N PHE A 410 14.83 -12.03 6.67
CA PHE A 410 15.74 -12.03 7.81
C PHE A 410 16.13 -10.60 8.18
N VAL A 411 16.55 -9.81 7.20
CA VAL A 411 16.95 -8.41 7.42
C VAL A 411 15.77 -7.57 7.92
N GLU A 412 14.55 -7.78 7.41
CA GLU A 412 13.33 -7.09 7.89
C GLU A 412 12.70 -7.72 9.14
N SER A 413 13.28 -8.78 9.71
CA SER A 413 12.66 -9.51 10.83
C SER A 413 12.41 -8.61 12.05
N ALA A 414 13.30 -7.65 12.30
CA ALA A 414 13.18 -6.61 13.30
C ALA A 414 13.63 -5.24 12.76
N ASP A 415 13.23 -4.16 13.41
CA ASP A 415 13.78 -2.84 13.13
C ASP A 415 15.12 -2.69 13.85
N SER A 416 16.22 -2.93 13.13
CA SER A 416 17.58 -2.94 13.66
C SER A 416 18.62 -2.70 12.58
N ARG A 417 19.86 -2.39 13.01
CA ARG A 417 21.01 -2.34 12.11
C ARG A 417 21.30 -3.74 11.55
N PRO A 418 21.58 -3.88 10.23
CA PRO A 418 21.95 -5.18 9.68
C PRO A 418 23.21 -5.74 10.34
N THR A 419 23.12 -7.02 10.70
CA THR A 419 24.22 -7.80 11.25
C THR A 419 25.32 -8.00 10.22
N GLN A 420 26.51 -8.32 10.71
CA GLN A 420 27.64 -8.66 9.83
C GLN A 420 27.32 -9.88 8.95
N GLY A 421 26.66 -10.90 9.52
CA GLY A 421 26.28 -12.12 8.79
C GLY A 421 25.32 -11.85 7.63
N GLU A 422 24.32 -10.98 7.81
CA GLU A 422 23.40 -10.59 6.71
C GLU A 422 24.15 -9.90 5.56
N ARG A 423 25.13 -9.05 5.87
CA ARG A 423 25.97 -8.37 4.88
C ARG A 423 26.86 -9.35 4.12
N GLU A 424 27.44 -10.32 4.82
CA GLU A 424 28.29 -11.36 4.23
C GLU A 424 27.49 -12.31 3.33
N VAL A 425 26.27 -12.69 3.75
CA VAL A 425 25.36 -13.49 2.92
C VAL A 425 24.96 -12.71 1.66
N TYR A 426 24.62 -11.42 1.79
CA TYR A 426 24.37 -10.56 0.63
C TYR A 426 25.58 -10.55 -0.30
N ALA A 427 26.78 -10.25 0.19
CA ALA A 427 27.98 -10.17 -0.62
C ALA A 427 28.27 -11.48 -1.36
N THR A 428 28.08 -12.62 -0.69
CA THR A 428 28.28 -13.95 -1.27
C THR A 428 27.28 -14.24 -2.39
N LEU A 429 25.99 -14.02 -2.14
CA LEU A 429 24.92 -14.30 -3.12
C LEU A 429 24.96 -13.32 -4.29
N ALA A 430 25.16 -12.02 -4.01
CA ALA A 430 25.28 -11.00 -5.04
C ALA A 430 26.48 -11.27 -5.96
N GLY A 431 27.64 -11.63 -5.40
CA GLY A 431 28.83 -11.98 -6.19
C GLY A 431 28.60 -13.21 -7.07
N ALA A 432 27.88 -14.23 -6.58
CA ALA A 432 27.51 -15.40 -7.38
C ALA A 432 26.54 -15.04 -8.52
N ILE A 433 25.58 -14.14 -8.27
CA ILE A 433 24.68 -13.61 -9.31
C ILE A 433 25.49 -12.81 -10.34
N ASP A 434 26.38 -11.92 -9.91
CA ASP A 434 27.22 -11.12 -10.81
C ASP A 434 28.08 -11.98 -11.74
N ALA A 435 28.58 -13.12 -11.26
CA ALA A 435 29.27 -14.09 -12.10
C ALA A 435 28.37 -14.66 -13.21
N GLN A 436 27.11 -14.99 -12.90
CA GLN A 436 26.14 -15.47 -13.89
C GLN A 436 25.71 -14.35 -14.86
N LEU A 437 25.49 -13.13 -14.37
CA LEU A 437 25.22 -11.95 -15.20
C LEU A 437 26.40 -11.65 -16.15
N GLY A 438 27.64 -11.83 -15.68
CA GLY A 438 28.84 -11.77 -16.50
C GLY A 438 28.82 -12.79 -17.65
N ARG A 439 28.55 -14.06 -17.33
CA ARG A 439 28.43 -15.15 -18.32
C ARG A 439 27.31 -14.90 -19.33
N LEU A 440 26.18 -14.34 -18.90
CA LEU A 440 25.09 -13.96 -19.80
C LEU A 440 25.53 -12.84 -20.74
N ARG A 441 26.12 -11.76 -20.21
CA ARG A 441 26.61 -10.65 -21.04
C ARG A 441 27.61 -11.14 -22.08
N GLU A 442 28.52 -12.03 -21.71
CA GLU A 442 29.47 -12.65 -22.62
C GLU A 442 28.75 -13.48 -23.70
N ALA A 443 27.88 -14.42 -23.33
CA ALA A 443 27.12 -15.24 -24.27
C ALA A 443 26.29 -14.42 -25.26
N LEU A 444 25.72 -13.30 -24.83
CA LEU A 444 24.97 -12.40 -25.69
C LEU A 444 25.89 -11.58 -26.62
N ALA A 445 27.03 -11.11 -26.12
CA ALA A 445 27.97 -10.31 -26.89
C ALA A 445 28.79 -11.12 -27.90
N THR A 446 29.04 -12.41 -27.63
CA THR A 446 29.80 -13.30 -28.51
C THR A 446 28.87 -14.19 -29.31
N ASP A 447 28.18 -15.11 -28.65
CA ASP A 447 27.55 -16.26 -29.29
C ASP A 447 26.25 -15.82 -29.99
N LEU A 448 25.42 -15.03 -29.32
CA LEU A 448 24.21 -14.48 -29.93
C LEU A 448 24.54 -13.46 -31.04
N ALA A 449 25.55 -12.61 -30.82
CA ALA A 449 25.96 -11.65 -31.85
C ALA A 449 26.46 -12.36 -33.11
N GLU A 450 27.27 -13.41 -32.95
CA GLU A 450 27.74 -14.24 -34.05
C GLU A 450 26.59 -14.98 -34.73
N LEU A 451 25.69 -15.59 -33.96
CA LEU A 451 24.49 -16.23 -34.49
C LEU A 451 23.67 -15.23 -35.32
N ASN A 452 23.40 -14.03 -34.79
CA ASN A 452 22.67 -12.98 -35.49
C ASN A 452 23.37 -12.52 -36.78
N ARG A 453 24.71 -12.45 -36.83
CA ARG A 453 25.44 -12.19 -38.09
C ARG A 453 25.17 -13.26 -39.13
N ARG A 454 25.19 -14.54 -38.74
CA ARG A 454 24.91 -15.67 -39.63
C ARG A 454 23.43 -15.72 -40.04
N LEU A 455 22.50 -15.39 -39.14
CA LEU A 455 21.08 -15.28 -39.44
C LEU A 455 20.80 -14.20 -40.48
N ALA A 456 21.44 -13.03 -40.33
CA ALA A 456 21.33 -11.95 -41.28
C ALA A 456 21.88 -12.36 -42.67
N ALA A 457 23.02 -13.05 -42.71
CA ALA A 457 23.57 -13.61 -43.96
C ALA A 457 22.63 -14.64 -44.62
N ALA A 458 21.84 -15.35 -43.82
CA ALA A 458 20.83 -16.30 -44.28
C ALA A 458 19.45 -15.66 -44.59
N GLY A 459 19.32 -14.32 -44.51
CA GLY A 459 18.08 -13.59 -44.77
C GLY A 459 16.98 -13.80 -43.73
N VAL A 460 17.33 -14.23 -42.51
CA VAL A 460 16.38 -14.51 -41.43
C VAL A 460 16.44 -13.39 -40.38
N PRO A 461 15.29 -12.93 -39.84
CA PRO A 461 15.29 -11.94 -38.76
C PRO A 461 16.13 -12.39 -37.55
N GLY A 462 16.93 -11.46 -37.04
CA GLY A 462 17.77 -11.70 -35.86
C GLY A 462 16.95 -11.81 -34.57
N ILE A 463 17.58 -12.42 -33.57
CA ILE A 463 17.02 -12.61 -32.24
C ILE A 463 17.38 -11.40 -31.37
N VAL A 464 16.37 -10.80 -30.75
CA VAL A 464 16.53 -9.60 -29.91
C VAL A 464 16.19 -9.96 -28.46
N PRO A 465 17.14 -9.93 -27.53
CA PRO A 465 16.86 -10.16 -26.12
C PRO A 465 15.89 -9.11 -25.57
N ARG A 466 14.90 -9.54 -24.77
CA ARG A 466 13.92 -8.64 -24.15
C ARG A 466 13.68 -9.04 -22.70
N THR A 467 13.62 -8.06 -21.80
CA THR A 467 13.30 -8.25 -20.37
C THR A 467 11.80 -8.40 -20.09
N ALA A 468 10.95 -7.89 -20.98
CA ALA A 468 9.52 -8.21 -21.01
C ALA A 468 9.23 -9.19 -22.16
N LEU A 469 8.46 -10.25 -21.90
CA LEU A 469 7.94 -11.13 -22.96
C LEU A 469 6.82 -10.39 -23.73
N VAL A 470 7.18 -9.35 -24.47
CA VAL A 470 6.26 -8.72 -25.42
C VAL A 470 6.01 -9.70 -26.57
N PRO A 471 4.76 -9.97 -26.97
CA PRO A 471 4.49 -10.71 -28.19
C PRO A 471 5.15 -10.02 -29.37
N ALA A 472 5.92 -10.75 -30.18
CA ALA A 472 6.47 -10.21 -31.41
C ALA A 472 5.31 -9.98 -32.40
N GLY A 473 4.95 -8.72 -32.65
CA GLY A 473 4.05 -8.36 -33.75
C GLY A 473 3.02 -7.28 -33.41
N ARG A 474 3.28 -6.06 -33.84
CA ARG A 474 2.36 -5.33 -34.70
C ARG A 474 3.12 -4.90 -35.94
#